data_AF-A0A6N8J438-F1
#
_entry.id   AF-A0A6N8J438-F1
#
_cell.length_a   1.000
_cell.length_b   1.000
_cell.length_c   1.000
_cell.angle_alpha   90.00
_cell.angle_beta   90.00
_cell.angle_gamma   90.00
#
_symmetry.space_group_name_H-M   'P 1'
#
loop_
_entity.id
_entity.type
_entity.pdbx_description
1 polymer ?
#
loop_
_entity_poly.entity_id
_entity_poly.type
_entity_poly.pdbx_seq_one_letter_code
_entity_poly.pdbx_strand_id
1 'polypeptide(L)'
;MVILNIRTAVIVVSTTLLSLVVKAQEYSWWNPATNSFPAIEGQAWPKEVGLPYDRLPARAEKTVQTNVWNISHQTAGLSIRFRTPAKEIIVRYTVSGKFEMPHMPATGVSGVDLYAIDPNGAWKWASGRYTFGDTITYKFSNLSDEAREYRLYLPLYNNVKWMQIGVPGNTAVVPLQTRKEKPIVVYGTSIAQGGCASRPGLAWTNLLDRQMDRQVIDLGFSGNGKLEPPVTALVSEIDAKVYVLDCLPNISELPPAEIQERVITAVHTLRKKRTAPILLAANSAASLQSLNGNASNAIANKALQDAYEKLQSEGVKEVYILNAAQINFDLSATVDGVHPGDAGMLEYTKAYETSLRNILHEPTGTINTTIPCRQYRELHRYDWDARHNELLTMNAAKAPKTVLMGNSITHFWGGLPAAPIARGADSWKEVMDPVGARNFGFGWDRVENVLWRVYHDELDGYNANKVYIAIGTNNLDMNTDEEIITGLRALVKAIRQRQPKAGILLSGILPRLNMEKRIVGINQGIMQMAGEEQVQFINPGTVLLKPDATIDASLFTDGLHPNETGYNKLAHFLQPYLQ
;
A
#
# COMPACT_ATOMS: atom_id res chain seq x y z
N MET A 1 49.84 79.19 -29.96
CA MET A 1 50.74 78.34 -29.14
C MET A 1 49.93 77.83 -27.97
N VAL A 2 49.70 76.52 -27.93
CA VAL A 2 48.77 75.84 -27.01
C VAL A 2 49.28 75.93 -25.58
N ILE A 3 48.45 76.40 -24.63
CA ILE A 3 48.71 76.26 -23.20
C ILE A 3 47.46 75.63 -22.58
N LEU A 4 47.59 74.34 -22.24
CA LEU A 4 46.62 73.54 -21.50
C LEU A 4 46.47 74.10 -20.07
N ASN A 5 45.23 74.31 -19.64
CA ASN A 5 44.88 74.64 -18.26
C ASN A 5 44.23 73.39 -17.64
N ILE A 6 44.98 72.62 -16.87
CA ILE A 6 44.48 71.42 -16.18
C ILE A 6 43.80 71.87 -14.89
N ARG A 7 42.47 71.74 -14.80
CA ARG A 7 41.71 71.86 -13.56
C ARG A 7 41.51 70.46 -12.98
N THR A 8 42.09 70.21 -11.82
CA THR A 8 41.88 68.99 -11.04
C THR A 8 40.47 68.98 -10.46
N ALA A 9 39.60 68.10 -10.93
CA ALA A 9 38.30 67.82 -10.31
C ALA A 9 38.45 66.62 -9.36
N VAL A 10 38.23 66.84 -8.05
CA VAL A 10 38.16 65.79 -7.05
C VAL A 10 36.75 65.18 -7.10
N ILE A 11 36.63 63.94 -7.58
CA ILE A 11 35.39 63.17 -7.53
C ILE A 11 35.41 62.35 -6.24
N VAL A 12 34.57 62.74 -5.27
CA VAL A 12 34.27 61.93 -4.09
C VAL A 12 33.17 60.94 -4.46
N VAL A 13 33.53 59.68 -4.70
CA VAL A 13 32.56 58.59 -4.88
C VAL A 13 32.18 58.07 -3.50
N SER A 14 30.97 58.38 -3.04
CA SER A 14 30.38 57.75 -1.85
C SER A 14 29.85 56.37 -2.23
N THR A 15 30.46 55.32 -1.69
CA THR A 15 30.00 53.94 -1.82
C THR A 15 28.88 53.66 -0.80
N THR A 16 27.63 53.71 -1.24
CA THR A 16 26.51 53.16 -0.47
C THR A 16 26.54 51.63 -0.50
N LEU A 17 26.88 51.01 0.62
CA LEU A 17 26.68 49.58 0.84
C LEU A 17 25.17 49.29 0.97
N LEU A 18 24.57 48.71 -0.08
CA LEU A 18 23.28 48.03 0.06
C LEU A 18 23.53 46.66 0.70
N SER A 19 23.18 46.53 1.98
CA SER A 19 23.05 45.23 2.63
C SER A 19 21.75 44.56 2.16
N LEU A 20 21.88 43.57 1.27
CA LEU A 20 20.80 42.64 0.95
C LEU A 20 20.49 41.80 2.19
N VAL A 21 19.44 42.14 2.92
CA VAL A 21 18.89 41.30 3.98
C VAL A 21 18.20 40.12 3.31
N VAL A 22 18.89 38.99 3.17
CA VAL A 22 18.27 37.72 2.83
C VAL A 22 17.41 37.31 4.02
N LYS A 23 16.09 37.49 3.93
CA LYS A 23 15.18 36.88 4.91
C LYS A 23 15.31 35.37 4.79
N ALA A 24 15.71 34.71 5.89
CA ALA A 24 15.69 33.25 5.97
C ALA A 24 14.27 32.76 5.67
N GLN A 25 14.15 31.72 4.85
CA GLN A 25 12.85 31.12 4.57
C GLN A 25 12.28 30.52 5.86
N GLU A 26 11.10 30.98 6.28
CA GLU A 26 10.38 30.42 7.42
C GLU A 26 9.74 29.07 7.04
N TYR A 27 9.70 28.14 8.00
CA TYR A 27 9.13 26.81 7.82
C TYR A 27 8.01 26.55 8.83
N SER A 28 6.94 25.93 8.33
CA SER A 28 5.89 25.32 9.14
C SER A 28 6.33 23.90 9.51
N TRP A 29 6.43 23.61 10.82
CA TRP A 29 6.88 22.32 11.32
C TRP A 29 5.73 21.50 11.89
N TRP A 30 5.62 20.25 11.46
CA TRP A 30 4.67 19.27 11.98
C TRP A 30 5.42 18.16 12.73
N ASN A 31 4.91 17.78 13.91
CA ASN A 31 5.39 16.62 14.67
C ASN A 31 4.39 15.45 14.53
N PRO A 32 4.76 14.36 13.83
CA PRO A 32 3.90 13.19 13.65
C PRO A 32 3.48 12.52 14.96
N ALA A 33 4.34 12.52 15.97
CA ALA A 33 4.10 11.86 17.26
C ALA A 33 3.01 12.53 18.11
N THR A 34 2.72 13.81 17.87
CA THR A 34 1.71 14.58 18.59
C THR A 34 0.49 14.89 17.74
N ASN A 35 0.31 14.19 16.62
CA ASN A 35 -0.85 14.37 15.76
C ASN A 35 -2.14 13.92 16.48
N SER A 36 -3.27 14.54 16.17
CA SER A 36 -4.57 14.30 16.82
C SER A 36 -5.14 12.90 16.56
N PHE A 37 -4.64 12.21 15.55
CA PHE A 37 -4.92 10.81 15.24
C PHE A 37 -3.60 10.06 14.94
N PRO A 38 -3.56 8.72 15.04
CA PRO A 38 -2.37 7.94 14.70
C PRO A 38 -1.89 8.23 13.27
N ALA A 39 -0.68 8.80 13.16
CA ALA A 39 -0.04 9.18 11.89
C ALA A 39 1.23 8.38 11.58
N ILE A 40 1.66 7.52 12.51
CA ILE A 40 2.78 6.61 12.35
C ILE A 40 2.21 5.26 11.91
N GLU A 41 2.48 4.90 10.66
CA GLU A 41 2.06 3.66 10.04
C GLU A 41 3.07 2.53 10.33
N GLY A 42 2.59 1.29 10.41
CA GLY A 42 3.43 0.12 10.71
C GLY A 42 3.48 -0.26 12.20
N GLN A 43 2.84 0.52 13.08
CA GLN A 43 2.69 0.15 14.50
C GLN A 43 1.50 -0.81 14.68
N ALA A 44 1.77 -1.99 15.26
CA ALA A 44 0.74 -2.97 15.59
C ALA A 44 -0.13 -2.55 16.80
N TRP A 45 0.44 -1.78 17.75
CA TRP A 45 -0.24 -1.36 18.98
C TRP A 45 -0.13 0.15 19.23
N PRO A 46 -0.60 1.01 18.32
CA PRO A 46 -0.34 2.46 18.38
C PRO A 46 -0.88 3.16 19.63
N LYS A 47 -1.76 2.51 20.40
CA LYS A 47 -2.33 3.02 21.67
C LYS A 47 -1.66 2.47 22.93
N GLU A 48 -0.76 1.50 22.79
CA GLU A 48 -0.14 0.80 23.94
C GLU A 48 1.38 0.96 23.97
N VAL A 49 1.99 1.66 23.01
CA VAL A 49 3.44 1.89 22.95
C VAL A 49 3.95 2.76 24.11
N GLY A 50 5.19 2.52 24.55
CA GLY A 50 5.83 3.30 25.61
C GLY A 50 6.37 4.64 25.10
N LEU A 51 7.06 4.60 23.95
CA LEU A 51 7.52 5.76 23.21
C LEU A 51 6.80 5.86 21.86
N PRO A 52 6.69 7.07 21.26
CA PRO A 52 5.87 7.27 20.07
C PRO A 52 6.23 6.40 18.87
N TYR A 53 7.50 5.97 18.76
CA TYR A 53 8.02 5.20 17.64
C TYR A 53 8.35 3.74 17.98
N ASP A 54 7.87 3.22 19.11
CA ASP A 54 8.09 1.81 19.46
C ASP A 54 7.28 0.87 18.55
N ARG A 55 7.81 -0.34 18.37
CA ARG A 55 7.15 -1.43 17.60
C ARG A 55 6.38 -2.41 18.48
N LEU A 56 6.70 -2.49 19.77
CA LEU A 56 6.00 -3.35 20.75
C LEU A 56 5.18 -2.51 21.75
N PRO A 57 4.12 -3.07 22.34
CA PRO A 57 3.37 -2.38 23.39
C PRO A 57 4.21 -2.34 24.67
N ALA A 58 4.06 -1.30 25.49
CA ALA A 58 4.82 -1.07 26.72
C ALA A 58 4.79 -2.26 27.69
N ARG A 59 3.65 -2.96 27.75
CA ARG A 59 3.50 -4.17 28.58
C ARG A 59 4.44 -5.32 28.19
N ALA A 60 4.96 -5.33 26.96
CA ALA A 60 5.84 -6.38 26.47
C ALA A 60 7.18 -6.41 27.22
N GLU A 61 7.64 -5.28 27.76
CA GLU A 61 8.89 -5.17 28.53
C GLU A 61 9.06 -6.26 29.60
N LYS A 62 7.96 -6.64 30.25
CA LYS A 62 7.96 -7.62 31.34
C LYS A 62 7.99 -9.08 30.87
N THR A 63 7.71 -9.32 29.60
CA THR A 63 7.45 -10.67 29.06
C THR A 63 8.42 -11.09 27.97
N VAL A 64 8.89 -10.15 27.15
CA VAL A 64 9.84 -10.45 26.08
C VAL A 64 11.27 -10.39 26.61
N GLN A 65 12.19 -11.04 25.91
CA GLN A 65 13.60 -11.01 26.27
C GLN A 65 14.16 -9.58 26.12
N THR A 66 15.09 -9.19 27.00
CA THR A 66 15.57 -7.81 27.11
C THR A 66 16.14 -7.23 25.81
N ASN A 67 16.82 -8.01 24.97
CA ASN A 67 17.30 -7.54 23.67
C ASN A 67 16.15 -7.35 22.67
N VAL A 68 15.13 -8.23 22.68
CA VAL A 68 13.91 -8.01 21.87
C VAL A 68 13.25 -6.69 22.26
N TRP A 69 13.10 -6.44 23.57
CA TRP A 69 12.58 -5.18 24.08
C TRP A 69 13.42 -3.98 23.61
N ASN A 70 14.74 -4.03 23.79
CA ASN A 70 15.64 -2.95 23.39
C ASN A 70 15.59 -2.67 21.87
N ILE A 71 15.51 -3.71 21.03
CA ILE A 71 15.42 -3.59 19.57
C ILE A 71 14.01 -3.11 19.14
N SER A 72 12.99 -3.32 19.96
CA SER A 72 11.62 -2.85 19.66
C SER A 72 11.47 -1.33 19.64
N HIS A 73 12.42 -0.60 20.25
CA HIS A 73 12.50 0.86 20.17
C HIS A 73 13.08 1.36 18.83
N GLN A 74 13.62 0.48 17.98
CA GLN A 74 14.10 0.84 16.65
C GLN A 74 12.95 0.86 15.65
N THR A 75 13.01 1.72 14.63
CA THR A 75 11.84 2.10 13.83
C THR A 75 11.67 1.37 12.50
N ALA A 76 12.26 0.19 12.33
CA ALA A 76 12.14 -0.61 11.11
C ALA A 76 10.67 -0.86 10.73
N GLY A 77 10.35 -0.72 9.44
CA GLY A 77 8.99 -0.86 8.90
C GLY A 77 8.01 0.27 9.28
N LEU A 78 8.38 1.21 10.14
CA LEU A 78 7.54 2.37 10.42
C LEU A 78 7.63 3.39 9.28
N SER A 79 6.50 4.01 8.96
CA SER A 79 6.45 5.08 7.97
C SER A 79 5.43 6.17 8.34
N ILE A 80 5.53 7.32 7.67
CA ILE A 80 4.59 8.44 7.86
C ILE A 80 4.01 8.82 6.50
N ARG A 81 2.68 8.90 6.44
CA ARG A 81 1.93 9.30 5.25
C ARG A 81 1.39 10.72 5.40
N PHE A 82 1.61 11.56 4.39
CA PHE A 82 1.13 12.95 4.40
C PHE A 82 1.01 13.52 2.99
N ARG A 83 0.37 14.68 2.85
CA ARG A 83 0.27 15.43 1.60
C ARG A 83 0.75 16.86 1.80
N THR A 84 1.33 17.45 0.77
CA THR A 84 1.66 18.87 0.74
C THR A 84 1.91 19.32 -0.71
N PRO A 85 1.54 20.54 -1.10
CA PRO A 85 1.94 21.10 -2.39
C PRO A 85 3.40 21.62 -2.37
N ALA A 86 4.09 21.54 -1.23
CA ALA A 86 5.43 22.06 -1.07
C ALA A 86 6.42 21.42 -2.06
N LYS A 87 7.25 22.27 -2.66
CA LYS A 87 8.38 21.87 -3.52
C LYS A 87 9.62 21.45 -2.75
N GLU A 88 9.57 21.65 -1.45
CA GLU A 88 10.64 21.35 -0.52
C GLU A 88 10.06 20.79 0.78
N ILE A 89 10.67 19.72 1.26
CA ILE A 89 10.35 19.09 2.54
C ILE A 89 11.66 18.93 3.30
N ILE A 90 11.68 19.34 4.57
CA ILE A 90 12.79 19.12 5.49
C ILE A 90 12.34 18.18 6.59
N VAL A 91 13.09 17.10 6.82
CA VAL A 91 12.89 16.22 7.97
C VAL A 91 14.04 16.43 8.93
N ARG A 92 13.75 16.70 10.20
CA ARG A 92 14.76 16.80 11.26
C ARG A 92 14.38 15.90 12.43
N TYR A 93 15.37 15.22 12.99
CA TYR A 93 15.16 14.24 14.05
C TYR A 93 16.45 13.92 14.79
N THR A 94 16.33 13.23 15.92
CA THR A 94 17.47 12.69 16.66
C THR A 94 17.29 11.20 16.90
N VAL A 95 18.41 10.52 17.01
CA VAL A 95 18.46 9.08 17.29
C VAL A 95 19.29 8.77 18.53
N SER A 96 19.25 7.53 19.01
CA SER A 96 19.89 7.14 20.28
C SER A 96 21.20 6.36 20.12
N GLY A 97 21.34 5.58 19.05
CA GLY A 97 22.50 4.73 18.76
C GLY A 97 23.49 5.35 17.77
N LYS A 98 24.53 4.59 17.43
CA LYS A 98 25.50 4.94 16.38
C LYS A 98 24.80 5.15 15.02
N PHE A 99 25.35 6.03 14.19
CA PHE A 99 24.75 6.32 12.90
C PHE A 99 24.84 5.16 11.93
N GLU A 100 25.95 4.42 11.90
CA GLU A 100 26.21 3.27 11.04
C GLU A 100 26.63 2.00 11.80
N MET A 101 26.68 0.89 11.06
CA MET A 101 27.33 -0.37 11.48
C MET A 101 28.47 -0.70 10.50
N PRO A 102 29.44 -1.55 10.87
CA PRO A 102 30.59 -1.86 9.99
C PRO A 102 30.21 -2.39 8.59
N HIS A 103 29.03 -3.01 8.47
CA HIS A 103 28.51 -3.66 7.28
C HIS A 103 27.22 -3.00 6.75
N MET A 104 26.79 -1.87 7.34
CA MET A 104 25.55 -1.18 6.96
C MET A 104 25.71 0.35 7.08
N PRO A 105 25.46 1.13 6.00
CA PRO A 105 25.73 2.56 5.97
C PRO A 105 24.81 3.35 6.88
N ALA A 106 25.23 4.58 7.25
CA ALA A 106 24.47 5.47 8.12
C ALA A 106 23.06 5.79 7.59
N THR A 107 22.93 5.87 6.26
CA THR A 107 21.66 6.07 5.56
C THR A 107 20.68 4.91 5.78
N GLY A 108 21.14 3.68 5.91
CA GLY A 108 20.29 2.51 6.19
C GLY A 108 19.97 2.38 7.67
N VAL A 109 20.97 2.51 8.54
CA VAL A 109 20.82 2.35 9.99
C VAL A 109 19.99 3.47 10.61
N SER A 110 20.31 4.72 10.26
CA SER A 110 19.82 5.93 10.93
C SER A 110 19.15 6.94 9.99
N GLY A 111 19.09 6.67 8.68
CA GLY A 111 18.51 7.59 7.69
C GLY A 111 16.99 7.50 7.57
N VAL A 112 16.42 8.39 6.74
CA VAL A 112 15.02 8.35 6.31
C VAL A 112 14.95 8.31 4.79
N ASP A 113 13.83 7.85 4.24
CA ASP A 113 13.69 7.67 2.81
C ASP A 113 12.30 8.11 2.32
N LEU A 114 12.26 9.05 1.37
CA LEU A 114 11.02 9.70 0.94
C LEU A 114 10.58 9.23 -0.44
N TYR A 115 9.33 8.81 -0.50
CA TYR A 115 8.64 8.47 -1.73
C TYR A 115 7.39 9.32 -1.90
N ALA A 116 6.91 9.42 -3.13
CA ALA A 116 5.62 10.00 -3.46
C ALA A 116 4.83 9.08 -4.38
N ILE A 117 3.51 9.24 -4.38
CA ILE A 117 2.59 8.60 -5.32
C ILE A 117 2.02 9.70 -6.23
N ASP A 118 2.07 9.46 -7.53
CA ASP A 118 1.54 10.39 -8.54
C ASP A 118 0.01 10.22 -8.74
N PRO A 119 -0.67 11.04 -9.57
CA PRO A 119 -2.11 10.94 -9.76
C PRO A 119 -2.57 9.59 -10.31
N ASN A 120 -1.67 8.84 -10.95
CA ASN A 120 -1.92 7.53 -11.54
C ASN A 120 -1.49 6.36 -10.66
N GLY A 121 -1.10 6.62 -9.41
CA GLY A 121 -0.71 5.57 -8.48
C GLY A 121 0.73 5.10 -8.66
N ALA A 122 1.54 5.77 -9.50
CA ALA A 122 2.92 5.37 -9.69
C ALA A 122 3.81 5.93 -8.58
N TRP A 123 4.65 5.07 -8.03
CA TRP A 123 5.67 5.43 -7.03
C TRP A 123 6.79 6.24 -7.66
N LYS A 124 7.18 7.33 -7.00
CA LYS A 124 8.32 8.20 -7.33
C LYS A 124 9.22 8.29 -6.11
N TRP A 125 10.53 8.17 -6.30
CA TRP A 125 11.50 8.36 -5.23
C TRP A 125 11.99 9.81 -5.19
N ALA A 126 12.15 10.37 -4.00
CA ALA A 126 12.71 11.70 -3.79
C ALA A 126 14.07 11.58 -3.11
N SER A 127 15.13 11.95 -3.82
CA SER A 127 16.47 12.01 -3.22
C SER A 127 16.58 13.21 -2.28
N GLY A 128 17.13 12.97 -1.09
CA GLY A 128 17.36 14.01 -0.09
C GLY A 128 18.85 14.33 0.05
N ARG A 129 19.17 15.61 0.28
CA ARG A 129 20.48 15.99 0.85
C ARG A 129 20.42 15.82 2.35
N TYR A 130 21.43 15.21 2.96
CA TYR A 130 21.40 14.89 4.37
C TYR A 130 22.66 15.33 5.11
N THR A 131 22.54 15.49 6.43
CA THR A 131 23.64 15.74 7.35
C THR A 131 23.39 14.94 8.63
N PHE A 132 24.38 14.16 9.04
CA PHE A 132 24.37 13.43 10.31
C PHE A 132 25.14 14.24 11.35
N GLY A 133 24.55 14.40 12.53
CA GLY A 133 25.06 15.17 13.66
C GLY A 133 24.07 15.10 14.81
N ASP A 134 24.19 15.98 15.80
CA ASP A 134 23.30 15.99 16.98
C ASP A 134 21.82 16.00 16.58
N THR A 135 21.47 16.74 15.53
CA THR A 135 20.20 16.65 14.82
C THR A 135 20.44 16.23 13.38
N ILE A 136 19.94 15.04 13.02
CA ILE A 136 19.97 14.57 11.64
C ILE A 136 18.96 15.38 10.85
N THR A 137 19.38 15.87 9.68
CA THR A 137 18.50 16.61 8.77
C THR A 137 18.54 15.99 7.38
N TYR A 138 17.37 15.83 6.77
CA TYR A 138 17.18 15.51 5.36
C TYR A 138 16.40 16.64 4.69
N LYS A 139 16.89 17.12 3.56
CA LYS A 139 16.26 18.17 2.75
C LYS A 139 15.97 17.61 1.35
N PHE A 140 14.69 17.48 1.03
CA PHE A 140 14.18 17.06 -0.27
C PHE A 140 13.72 18.30 -1.02
N SER A 141 14.37 18.64 -2.12
CA SER A 141 14.09 19.85 -2.91
C SER A 141 13.69 19.50 -4.34
N ASN A 142 13.13 20.46 -5.07
CA ASN A 142 12.70 20.31 -6.46
C ASN A 142 11.64 19.20 -6.65
N LEU A 143 10.71 19.08 -5.71
CA LEU A 143 9.66 18.07 -5.76
C LEU A 143 8.64 18.35 -6.88
N SER A 144 8.13 17.30 -7.53
CA SER A 144 7.19 17.42 -8.65
C SER A 144 5.82 17.97 -8.20
N ASP A 145 5.12 18.70 -9.08
CA ASP A 145 3.69 19.07 -8.89
C ASP A 145 2.76 17.87 -8.99
N GLU A 146 3.26 16.73 -9.43
CA GLU A 146 2.50 15.49 -9.56
C GLU A 146 2.47 14.67 -8.27
N ALA A 147 3.27 15.01 -7.25
CA ALA A 147 3.19 14.32 -5.97
C ALA A 147 1.80 14.54 -5.33
N ARG A 148 1.12 13.46 -4.92
CA ARG A 148 -0.22 13.50 -4.31
C ARG A 148 -0.20 13.01 -2.88
N GLU A 149 0.54 11.95 -2.62
CA GLU A 149 0.81 11.42 -1.29
C GLU A 149 2.32 11.22 -1.14
N TYR A 150 2.88 11.61 -0.01
CA TYR A 150 4.25 11.30 0.40
C TYR A 150 4.24 10.18 1.44
N ARG A 151 5.23 9.28 1.33
CA ARG A 151 5.52 8.23 2.32
C ARG A 151 6.98 8.33 2.74
N LEU A 152 7.21 8.61 4.02
CA LEU A 152 8.54 8.71 4.62
C LEU A 152 8.81 7.45 5.44
N TYR A 153 9.74 6.60 4.99
CA TYR A 153 10.20 5.44 5.75
C TYR A 153 11.24 5.84 6.79
N LEU A 154 11.13 5.27 7.99
CA LEU A 154 11.94 5.60 9.16
C LEU A 154 13.21 4.73 9.28
N PRO A 155 14.19 5.10 10.13
CA PRO A 155 15.42 4.34 10.33
C PRO A 155 15.20 2.85 10.63
N LEU A 156 16.06 1.97 10.10
CA LEU A 156 15.93 0.52 10.26
C LEU A 156 16.54 0.00 11.57
N TYR A 157 17.65 0.58 12.01
CA TYR A 157 18.47 0.06 13.12
C TYR A 157 18.75 1.09 14.21
N ASN A 158 17.90 2.12 14.31
CA ASN A 158 18.03 3.15 15.34
C ASN A 158 16.67 3.61 15.88
N ASN A 159 16.69 4.12 17.11
CA ASN A 159 15.52 4.65 17.82
C ASN A 159 15.41 6.15 17.57
N VAL A 160 14.27 6.59 17.02
CA VAL A 160 13.94 8.02 16.84
C VAL A 160 13.38 8.59 18.15
N LYS A 161 14.11 9.54 18.76
CA LYS A 161 13.66 10.20 20.00
C LYS A 161 12.56 11.23 19.74
N TRP A 162 12.71 11.99 18.65
CA TRP A 162 11.74 12.96 18.17
C TRP A 162 11.97 13.20 16.68
N MET A 163 10.93 13.61 15.95
CA MET A 163 11.01 13.99 14.54
C MET A 163 10.05 15.15 14.23
N GLN A 164 10.43 15.99 13.27
CA GLN A 164 9.54 16.98 12.67
C GLN A 164 9.71 17.00 11.15
N ILE A 165 8.60 17.25 10.45
CA ILE A 165 8.54 17.47 9.01
C ILE A 165 8.18 18.93 8.77
N GLY A 166 9.07 19.64 8.10
CA GLY A 166 9.00 21.06 7.78
C GLY A 166 8.70 21.28 6.30
N VAL A 167 7.84 22.23 6.02
CA VAL A 167 7.56 22.75 4.67
C VAL A 167 7.66 24.28 4.70
N PRO A 168 7.88 24.96 3.56
CA PRO A 168 7.85 26.42 3.49
C PRO A 168 6.59 27.00 4.16
N GLY A 169 6.74 28.09 4.93
CA GLY A 169 5.70 28.63 5.82
C GLY A 169 4.38 29.04 5.15
N ASN A 170 4.37 29.21 3.82
CA ASN A 170 3.18 29.46 3.00
C ASN A 170 2.46 28.18 2.55
N THR A 171 2.93 27.00 2.97
CA THR A 171 2.34 25.69 2.71
C THR A 171 2.15 24.93 4.02
N ALA A 172 1.38 23.86 3.98
CA ALA A 172 1.12 23.02 5.15
C ALA A 172 1.32 21.54 4.82
N VAL A 173 1.62 20.77 5.86
CA VAL A 173 1.53 19.32 5.84
C VAL A 173 0.10 18.93 6.21
N VAL A 174 -0.51 18.07 5.40
CA VAL A 174 -1.79 17.41 5.67
C VAL A 174 -1.50 15.96 6.03
N PRO A 175 -1.53 15.59 7.33
CA PRO A 175 -1.29 14.22 7.76
C PRO A 175 -2.38 13.27 7.23
N LEU A 176 -2.00 12.03 6.91
CA LEU A 176 -2.95 10.99 6.54
C LEU A 176 -3.10 9.99 7.69
N GLN A 177 -4.31 9.46 7.87
CA GLN A 177 -4.56 8.39 8.83
C GLN A 177 -3.86 7.10 8.39
N THR A 178 -3.52 6.26 9.36
CA THR A 178 -3.05 4.90 9.10
C THR A 178 -4.09 4.12 8.30
N ARG A 179 -3.64 3.32 7.33
CA ARG A 179 -4.48 2.38 6.57
C ARG A 179 -5.28 1.46 7.49
N LYS A 180 -6.50 1.11 7.07
CA LYS A 180 -7.43 0.24 7.82
C LYS A 180 -7.44 -1.21 7.31
N GLU A 181 -6.91 -1.42 6.12
CA GLU A 181 -6.68 -2.72 5.50
C GLU A 181 -5.83 -3.59 6.42
N LYS A 182 -6.11 -4.91 6.44
CA LYS A 182 -5.34 -5.83 7.27
C LYS A 182 -3.87 -5.88 6.84
N PRO A 183 -2.90 -5.78 7.74
CA PRO A 183 -1.48 -5.76 7.36
C PRO A 183 -0.94 -7.14 6.99
N ILE A 184 0.16 -7.16 6.23
CA ILE A 184 1.11 -8.27 6.22
C ILE A 184 1.95 -8.15 7.49
N VAL A 185 2.00 -9.19 8.32
CA VAL A 185 2.78 -9.17 9.56
C VAL A 185 4.00 -10.06 9.40
N VAL A 186 5.19 -9.46 9.48
CA VAL A 186 6.47 -10.16 9.39
C VAL A 186 7.07 -10.25 10.78
N TYR A 187 7.26 -11.47 11.28
CA TYR A 187 8.10 -11.73 12.45
C TYR A 187 9.38 -12.42 12.00
N GLY A 188 10.53 -11.78 12.25
CA GLY A 188 11.78 -12.29 11.75
C GLY A 188 13.03 -11.77 12.42
N THR A 189 14.13 -11.92 11.70
CA THR A 189 15.50 -11.70 12.18
C THR A 189 16.03 -10.30 11.84
N SER A 190 17.35 -10.15 11.81
CA SER A 190 18.06 -8.99 11.27
C SER A 190 17.74 -8.72 9.80
N ILE A 191 17.44 -9.77 9.01
CA ILE A 191 17.09 -9.65 7.60
C ILE A 191 15.73 -8.96 7.45
N ALA A 192 14.71 -9.42 8.20
CA ALA A 192 13.39 -8.79 8.29
C ALA A 192 13.51 -7.31 8.67
N GLN A 193 14.31 -7.01 9.70
CA GLN A 193 14.55 -5.65 10.17
C GLN A 193 15.24 -4.75 9.12
N GLY A 194 15.79 -5.32 8.05
CA GLY A 194 16.39 -4.59 6.94
C GLY A 194 17.92 -4.56 6.92
N GLY A 195 18.59 -5.45 7.65
CA GLY A 195 20.04 -5.64 7.54
C GLY A 195 20.38 -6.34 6.21
N CYS A 196 21.10 -5.74 5.25
CA CYS A 196 21.82 -4.46 5.24
C CYS A 196 21.43 -3.57 4.04
N ALA A 197 20.17 -3.18 3.98
CA ALA A 197 19.68 -2.22 2.99
C ALA A 197 20.41 -0.87 3.13
N SER A 198 20.77 -0.26 2.00
CA SER A 198 21.53 1.00 2.01
C SER A 198 20.72 2.22 2.48
N ARG A 199 19.38 2.13 2.46
CA ARG A 199 18.42 3.13 2.93
C ARG A 199 17.08 2.46 3.29
N PRO A 200 16.26 3.04 4.19
CA PRO A 200 15.03 2.42 4.66
C PRO A 200 14.08 1.90 3.59
N GLY A 201 13.90 2.62 2.49
CA GLY A 201 13.00 2.22 1.42
C GLY A 201 13.45 0.97 0.66
N LEU A 202 14.69 0.50 0.85
CA LEU A 202 15.23 -0.72 0.22
C LEU A 202 15.24 -1.93 1.14
N ALA A 203 14.81 -1.80 2.41
CA ALA A 203 14.48 -2.98 3.20
C ALA A 203 13.38 -3.77 2.48
N TRP A 204 13.50 -5.10 2.41
CA TRP A 204 12.56 -5.92 1.64
C TRP A 204 11.11 -5.78 2.15
N THR A 205 10.91 -5.56 3.44
CA THR A 205 9.59 -5.29 4.05
C THR A 205 8.98 -3.99 3.52
N ASN A 206 9.78 -2.94 3.35
CA ASN A 206 9.35 -1.66 2.77
C ASN A 206 9.21 -1.70 1.24
N LEU A 207 10.02 -2.51 0.54
CA LEU A 207 9.83 -2.80 -0.88
C LEU A 207 8.50 -3.53 -1.10
N LEU A 208 8.20 -4.53 -0.27
CA LEU A 208 6.97 -5.31 -0.31
C LEU A 208 5.74 -4.43 -0.02
N ASP A 209 5.83 -3.53 0.96
CA ASP A 209 4.79 -2.52 1.23
C ASP A 209 4.43 -1.73 -0.03
N ARG A 210 5.41 -1.33 -0.85
CA ARG A 210 5.13 -0.58 -2.09
C ARG A 210 4.66 -1.47 -3.24
N GLN A 211 5.22 -2.67 -3.39
CA GLN A 211 4.88 -3.58 -4.48
C GLN A 211 3.45 -4.13 -4.35
N MET A 212 3.02 -4.44 -3.13
CA MET A 212 1.64 -4.87 -2.85
C MET A 212 0.71 -3.71 -2.47
N ASP A 213 1.27 -2.53 -2.18
CA ASP A 213 0.59 -1.34 -1.64
C ASP A 213 -0.25 -1.61 -0.37
N ARG A 214 0.19 -2.60 0.40
CA ARG A 214 -0.44 -3.07 1.65
C ARG A 214 0.53 -2.92 2.80
N GLN A 215 0.03 -2.43 3.93
CA GLN A 215 0.84 -2.19 5.13
C GLN A 215 1.60 -3.46 5.52
N VAL A 216 2.92 -3.32 5.69
CA VAL A 216 3.78 -4.35 6.27
C VAL A 216 4.14 -3.92 7.69
N ILE A 217 3.81 -4.74 8.67
CA ILE A 217 4.27 -4.58 10.05
C ILE A 217 5.53 -5.42 10.21
N ASP A 218 6.65 -4.74 10.44
CA ASP A 218 7.97 -5.33 10.58
C ASP A 218 8.32 -5.55 12.06
N LEU A 219 8.19 -6.79 12.51
CA LEU A 219 8.66 -7.28 13.80
C LEU A 219 9.96 -8.07 13.64
N GLY A 220 10.89 -7.56 12.83
CA GLY A 220 12.26 -8.03 12.76
C GLY A 220 13.08 -7.62 13.97
N PHE A 221 13.70 -8.60 14.64
CA PHE A 221 14.58 -8.38 15.79
C PHE A 221 15.95 -9.00 15.54
N SER A 222 16.94 -8.16 15.21
CA SER A 222 18.31 -8.59 14.92
C SER A 222 18.90 -9.51 15.98
N GLY A 223 19.29 -10.72 15.57
CA GLY A 223 19.84 -11.77 16.44
C GLY A 223 18.84 -12.40 17.43
N ASN A 224 17.57 -11.98 17.43
CA ASN A 224 16.59 -12.30 18.47
C ASN A 224 15.19 -12.65 17.92
N GLY A 225 15.03 -12.84 16.61
CA GLY A 225 13.81 -13.39 16.04
C GLY A 225 13.82 -14.92 16.10
N LYS A 226 13.50 -15.53 17.25
CA LYS A 226 13.72 -16.99 17.48
C LYS A 226 12.44 -17.77 17.77
N LEU A 227 11.28 -17.25 17.36
CA LEU A 227 9.97 -17.86 17.56
C LEU A 227 9.59 -18.04 19.04
N GLU A 228 10.06 -17.15 19.91
CA GLU A 228 9.80 -17.26 21.34
C GLU A 228 8.30 -17.10 21.67
N PRO A 229 7.74 -17.92 22.60
CA PRO A 229 6.33 -17.84 22.97
C PRO A 229 5.83 -16.43 23.36
N PRO A 230 6.57 -15.60 24.13
CA PRO A 230 6.13 -14.25 24.45
C PRO A 230 5.94 -13.35 23.21
N VAL A 231 6.83 -13.47 22.21
CA VAL A 231 6.74 -12.67 20.98
C VAL A 231 5.64 -13.21 20.07
N THR A 232 5.56 -14.52 19.86
CA THR A 232 4.49 -15.14 19.05
C THR A 232 3.10 -14.91 19.66
N ALA A 233 2.99 -14.84 20.99
CA ALA A 233 1.76 -14.45 21.68
C ALA A 233 1.34 -13.02 21.33
N LEU A 234 2.28 -12.07 21.26
CA LEU A 234 2.01 -10.71 20.77
C LEU A 234 1.63 -10.71 19.29
N VAL A 235 2.40 -11.37 18.42
CA VAL A 235 2.10 -11.47 16.98
C VAL A 235 0.67 -11.99 16.73
N SER A 236 0.21 -12.96 17.53
CA SER A 236 -1.16 -13.49 17.45
C SER A 236 -2.27 -12.49 17.79
N GLU A 237 -1.96 -11.36 18.41
CA GLU A 237 -2.92 -10.29 18.73
C GLU A 237 -3.21 -9.36 17.55
N ILE A 238 -2.40 -9.38 16.50
CA ILE A 238 -2.57 -8.52 15.33
C ILE A 238 -3.56 -9.17 14.37
N ASP A 239 -4.57 -8.45 13.85
CA ASP A 239 -5.47 -8.99 12.82
C ASP A 239 -4.87 -8.86 11.42
N ALA A 240 -4.04 -9.83 11.04
CA ALA A 240 -3.26 -9.79 9.80
C ALA A 240 -4.04 -10.31 8.58
N LYS A 241 -3.67 -9.83 7.39
CA LYS A 241 -4.01 -10.44 6.10
C LYS A 241 -3.26 -11.77 5.92
N VAL A 242 -2.01 -11.81 6.37
CA VAL A 242 -1.10 -12.97 6.35
C VAL A 242 0.02 -12.75 7.37
N TYR A 243 0.46 -13.83 8.02
CA TYR A 243 1.66 -13.85 8.85
C TYR A 243 2.83 -14.43 8.07
N VAL A 244 4.00 -13.84 8.20
CA VAL A 244 5.27 -14.34 7.68
C VAL A 244 6.18 -14.62 8.86
N LEU A 245 6.60 -15.87 9.02
CA LEU A 245 7.55 -16.31 10.04
C LEU A 245 8.92 -16.56 9.37
N ASP A 246 9.75 -15.52 9.39
CA ASP A 246 11.09 -15.48 8.78
C ASP A 246 12.19 -15.41 9.86
N CYS A 247 12.22 -16.46 10.69
CA CYS A 247 13.02 -16.52 11.92
C CYS A 247 14.21 -17.48 11.86
N LEU A 248 14.28 -18.33 10.83
CA LEU A 248 15.26 -19.42 10.76
C LEU A 248 16.73 -18.97 10.91
N PRO A 249 17.18 -17.84 10.32
CA PRO A 249 18.57 -17.41 10.46
C PRO A 249 19.06 -17.26 11.90
N ASN A 250 18.19 -16.97 12.87
CA ASN A 250 18.59 -16.83 14.28
C ASN A 250 18.46 -18.11 15.12
N ILE A 251 17.98 -19.20 14.52
CA ILE A 251 17.83 -20.51 15.17
C ILE A 251 18.49 -21.64 14.39
N SER A 252 19.24 -21.33 13.32
CA SER A 252 19.81 -22.35 12.43
C SER A 252 20.84 -23.25 13.12
N GLU A 253 21.46 -22.79 14.21
CA GLU A 253 22.43 -23.54 15.01
C GLU A 253 21.77 -24.39 16.13
N LEU A 254 20.46 -24.30 16.32
CA LEU A 254 19.76 -25.14 17.29
C LEU A 254 19.63 -26.59 16.79
N PRO A 255 19.46 -27.57 17.69
CA PRO A 255 19.11 -28.93 17.29
C PRO A 255 17.85 -28.97 16.40
N PRO A 256 17.79 -29.80 15.35
CA PRO A 256 16.65 -29.87 14.43
C PRO A 256 15.29 -30.07 15.12
N ALA A 257 15.25 -30.90 16.16
CA ALA A 257 14.04 -31.15 16.94
C ALA A 257 13.52 -29.87 17.64
N GLU A 258 14.43 -29.03 18.16
CA GLU A 258 14.05 -27.77 18.80
C GLU A 258 13.56 -26.74 17.77
N ILE A 259 14.16 -26.70 16.57
CA ILE A 259 13.67 -25.86 15.47
C ILE A 259 12.23 -26.27 15.10
N GLN A 260 11.98 -27.57 14.93
CA GLN A 260 10.66 -28.11 14.63
C GLN A 260 9.65 -27.71 15.71
N GLU A 261 9.99 -27.93 16.99
CA GLU A 261 9.13 -27.60 18.12
C GLU A 261 8.77 -26.11 18.15
N ARG A 262 9.75 -25.22 17.95
CA ARG A 262 9.53 -23.77 17.93
C ARG A 262 8.59 -23.35 16.80
N VAL A 263 8.80 -23.88 15.59
CA VAL A 263 7.94 -23.60 14.43
C VAL A 263 6.51 -24.07 14.67
N ILE A 264 6.32 -25.33 15.07
CA ILE A 264 5.01 -25.92 15.35
C ILE A 264 4.29 -25.13 16.46
N THR A 265 5.00 -24.81 17.54
CA THR A 265 4.46 -24.03 18.66
C THR A 265 4.03 -22.63 18.25
N ALA A 266 4.82 -21.94 17.41
CA ALA A 266 4.48 -20.63 16.90
C ALA A 266 3.21 -20.67 16.03
N VAL A 267 3.11 -21.65 15.12
CA VAL A 267 1.93 -21.85 14.26
C VAL A 267 0.69 -22.16 15.09
N HIS A 268 0.77 -23.06 16.07
CA HIS A 268 -0.37 -23.33 16.96
C HIS A 268 -0.75 -22.11 17.80
N THR A 269 0.22 -21.31 18.25
CA THR A 269 -0.05 -20.08 19.00
C THR A 269 -0.82 -19.07 18.16
N LEU A 270 -0.45 -18.89 16.89
CA LEU A 270 -1.22 -18.08 15.94
C LEU A 270 -2.61 -18.67 15.71
N ARG A 271 -2.71 -19.98 15.44
CA ARG A 271 -3.97 -20.67 15.14
C ARG A 271 -4.98 -20.66 16.29
N LYS A 272 -4.53 -20.53 17.55
CA LYS A 272 -5.41 -20.33 18.70
C LYS A 272 -6.24 -19.05 18.62
N LYS A 273 -5.75 -18.03 17.91
CA LYS A 273 -6.43 -16.72 17.79
C LYS A 273 -6.81 -16.34 16.35
N ARG A 274 -6.18 -16.97 15.34
CA ARG A 274 -6.14 -16.45 13.96
C ARG A 274 -6.32 -17.53 12.90
N THR A 275 -7.13 -17.20 11.90
CA THR A 275 -7.37 -18.04 10.72
C THR A 275 -6.61 -17.58 9.49
N ALA A 276 -6.00 -16.39 9.50
CA ALA A 276 -5.27 -15.86 8.36
C ALA A 276 -4.10 -16.79 7.94
N PRO A 277 -3.73 -16.82 6.65
CA PRO A 277 -2.61 -17.61 6.16
C PRO A 277 -1.31 -17.36 6.94
N ILE A 278 -0.49 -18.40 7.05
CA ILE A 278 0.85 -18.33 7.65
C ILE A 278 1.86 -18.83 6.62
N LEU A 279 2.82 -17.97 6.26
CA LEU A 279 3.96 -18.32 5.43
C LEU A 279 5.18 -18.57 6.32
N LEU A 280 5.72 -19.79 6.26
CA LEU A 280 6.97 -20.18 6.89
C LEU A 280 8.12 -19.96 5.90
N ALA A 281 9.14 -19.20 6.28
CA ALA A 281 10.25 -18.91 5.38
C ALA A 281 11.52 -19.66 5.75
N ALA A 282 12.14 -20.26 4.73
CA ALA A 282 13.43 -20.92 4.82
C ALA A 282 14.57 -19.91 5.00
N ASN A 283 15.69 -20.36 5.57
CA ASN A 283 16.94 -19.61 5.57
C ASN A 283 17.48 -19.50 4.13
N SER A 284 17.49 -18.29 3.57
CA SER A 284 17.94 -18.02 2.20
C SER A 284 19.43 -18.25 1.99
N ALA A 285 20.26 -18.09 3.02
CA ALA A 285 21.70 -18.32 2.91
C ALA A 285 22.04 -19.80 2.63
N ALA A 286 21.09 -20.74 2.77
CA ALA A 286 21.30 -22.13 2.40
C ALA A 286 21.46 -22.36 0.88
N SER A 287 20.99 -21.44 0.03
CA SER A 287 21.18 -21.54 -1.43
C SER A 287 22.46 -20.88 -1.94
N LEU A 288 23.20 -20.17 -1.07
CA LEU A 288 24.42 -19.48 -1.45
C LEU A 288 25.55 -20.49 -1.69
N GLN A 289 26.21 -20.37 -2.85
CA GLN A 289 27.43 -21.11 -3.13
C GLN A 289 28.62 -20.42 -2.44
N SER A 290 28.89 -20.79 -1.19
CA SER A 290 29.98 -20.25 -0.39
C SER A 290 31.14 -21.25 -0.25
N LEU A 291 32.38 -20.74 -0.30
CA LEU A 291 33.58 -21.51 0.08
C LEU A 291 33.59 -21.81 1.59
N ASN A 292 33.05 -20.89 2.39
CA ASN A 292 32.84 -21.08 3.81
C ASN A 292 31.47 -21.75 3.97
N GLY A 293 31.45 -23.09 4.03
CA GLY A 293 30.23 -23.85 4.19
C GLY A 293 29.52 -23.54 5.51
N ASN A 294 28.19 -23.50 5.50
CA ASN A 294 27.38 -23.49 6.71
C ASN A 294 26.29 -24.56 6.63
N ALA A 295 26.64 -25.78 7.05
CA ALA A 295 25.73 -26.92 7.02
C ALA A 295 24.48 -26.70 7.91
N SER A 296 24.56 -25.83 8.92
CA SER A 296 23.45 -25.58 9.84
C SER A 296 22.25 -24.94 9.13
N ASN A 297 22.48 -24.09 8.12
CA ASN A 297 21.39 -23.50 7.32
C ASN A 297 20.58 -24.55 6.56
N ALA A 298 21.26 -25.53 5.94
CA ALA A 298 20.59 -26.62 5.22
C ALA A 298 19.85 -27.56 6.18
N ILE A 299 20.46 -27.86 7.34
CA ILE A 299 19.84 -28.65 8.41
C ILE A 299 18.59 -27.96 8.96
N ALA A 300 18.65 -26.65 9.20
CA ALA A 300 17.52 -25.85 9.67
C ALA A 300 16.39 -25.80 8.64
N ASN A 301 16.70 -25.67 7.34
CA ASN A 301 15.70 -25.73 6.28
C ASN A 301 15.03 -27.11 6.20
N LYS A 302 15.79 -28.19 6.41
CA LYS A 302 15.20 -29.54 6.50
C LYS A 302 14.29 -29.66 7.73
N ALA A 303 14.69 -29.12 8.87
CA ALA A 303 13.87 -29.10 10.08
C ALA A 303 12.57 -28.29 9.88
N LEU A 304 12.63 -27.15 9.18
CA LEU A 304 11.43 -26.39 8.81
C LEU A 304 10.48 -27.19 7.92
N GLN A 305 11.02 -27.89 6.91
CA GLN A 305 10.25 -28.76 6.02
C GLN A 305 9.56 -29.88 6.82
N ASP A 306 10.26 -30.51 7.76
CA ASP A 306 9.68 -31.54 8.64
C ASP A 306 8.58 -30.97 9.53
N ALA A 307 8.78 -29.77 10.08
CA ALA A 307 7.77 -29.08 10.89
C ALA A 307 6.51 -28.78 10.06
N TYR A 308 6.70 -28.34 8.81
CA TYR A 308 5.62 -28.07 7.87
C TYR A 308 4.83 -29.33 7.53
N GLU A 309 5.50 -30.43 7.18
CA GLU A 309 4.87 -31.73 6.89
C GLU A 309 4.11 -32.25 8.10
N LYS A 310 4.66 -32.06 9.31
CA LYS A 310 3.99 -32.41 10.57
C LYS A 310 2.70 -31.61 10.75
N LEU A 311 2.73 -30.30 10.59
CA LEU A 311 1.54 -29.44 10.65
C LEU A 311 0.48 -29.84 9.61
N GLN A 312 0.89 -30.21 8.40
CA GLN A 312 -0.02 -30.71 7.38
C GLN A 312 -0.66 -32.05 7.79
N SER A 313 0.12 -32.98 8.36
CA SER A 313 -0.37 -34.27 8.85
C SER A 313 -1.37 -34.14 9.99
N GLU A 314 -1.25 -33.07 10.79
CA GLU A 314 -2.18 -32.69 11.85
C GLU A 314 -3.44 -31.97 11.33
N GLY A 315 -3.49 -31.69 10.02
CA GLY A 315 -4.62 -31.03 9.38
C GLY A 315 -4.66 -29.51 9.55
N VAL A 316 -3.56 -28.89 10.00
CA VAL A 316 -3.48 -27.42 10.15
C VAL A 316 -3.61 -26.77 8.76
N LYS A 317 -4.62 -25.91 8.60
CA LYS A 317 -4.96 -25.27 7.32
C LYS A 317 -4.24 -23.93 7.13
N GLU A 318 -4.17 -23.48 5.87
CA GLU A 318 -3.64 -22.18 5.46
C GLU A 318 -2.19 -21.94 5.94
N VAL A 319 -1.37 -22.99 5.95
CA VAL A 319 0.06 -22.90 6.22
C VAL A 319 0.79 -23.17 4.90
N TYR A 320 1.78 -22.33 4.60
CA TYR A 320 2.56 -22.36 3.36
C TYR A 320 4.04 -22.29 3.71
N ILE A 321 4.90 -22.70 2.78
CA ILE A 321 6.36 -22.63 2.92
C ILE A 321 6.98 -21.90 1.72
N LEU A 322 7.90 -20.98 2.00
CA LEU A 322 8.79 -20.35 1.02
C LEU A 322 10.18 -20.96 1.17
N ASN A 323 10.62 -21.70 0.15
CA ASN A 323 11.91 -22.38 0.16
C ASN A 323 13.04 -21.45 -0.31
N ALA A 324 14.27 -21.72 0.15
CA ALA A 324 15.46 -20.93 -0.22
C ALA A 324 15.70 -20.90 -1.75
N ALA A 325 15.40 -21.99 -2.46
CA ALA A 325 15.51 -22.07 -3.92
C ALA A 325 14.54 -21.12 -4.66
N GLN A 326 13.44 -20.71 -4.04
CA GLN A 326 12.51 -19.74 -4.63
C GLN A 326 12.97 -18.29 -4.40
N ILE A 327 13.73 -18.05 -3.32
CA ILE A 327 14.40 -16.78 -3.06
C ILE A 327 15.57 -16.61 -4.03
N ASN A 328 16.31 -17.70 -4.28
CA ASN A 328 17.32 -17.82 -5.33
C ASN A 328 18.41 -16.74 -5.26
N PHE A 329 18.98 -16.54 -4.07
CA PHE A 329 20.11 -15.63 -3.89
C PHE A 329 21.30 -16.03 -4.74
N ASP A 330 21.83 -15.06 -5.50
CA ASP A 330 23.10 -15.20 -6.20
C ASP A 330 24.30 -14.82 -5.30
N LEU A 331 25.51 -14.91 -5.86
CA LEU A 331 26.77 -14.61 -5.14
C LEU A 331 26.92 -13.13 -4.73
N SER A 332 26.11 -12.24 -5.29
CA SER A 332 26.12 -10.80 -5.02
C SER A 332 25.02 -10.38 -4.04
N ALA A 333 24.17 -11.32 -3.60
CA ALA A 333 23.00 -11.02 -2.81
C ALA A 333 23.34 -10.46 -1.42
N THR A 334 24.42 -10.95 -0.78
CA THR A 334 24.73 -10.66 0.62
C THR A 334 26.00 -9.83 0.83
N VAL A 335 26.01 -9.01 1.88
CA VAL A 335 27.17 -8.19 2.29
C VAL A 335 28.22 -9.04 3.04
N ASP A 336 27.77 -9.98 3.86
CA ASP A 336 28.62 -10.74 4.79
C ASP A 336 28.38 -12.25 4.78
N GLY A 337 27.70 -12.76 3.74
CA GLY A 337 27.30 -14.17 3.63
C GLY A 337 25.98 -14.51 4.32
N VAL A 338 25.34 -13.56 5.01
CA VAL A 338 24.05 -13.74 5.68
C VAL A 338 23.07 -12.64 5.31
N HIS A 339 23.47 -11.39 5.48
CA HIS A 339 22.59 -10.23 5.35
C HIS A 339 22.54 -9.75 3.90
N PRO A 340 21.35 -9.69 3.27
CA PRO A 340 21.24 -9.18 1.91
C PRO A 340 21.61 -7.70 1.82
N GLY A 341 22.42 -7.35 0.82
CA GLY A 341 22.53 -5.97 0.34
C GLY A 341 21.32 -5.60 -0.53
N ASP A 342 21.35 -4.45 -1.19
CA ASP A 342 20.19 -3.96 -1.97
C ASP A 342 19.75 -4.94 -3.09
N ALA A 343 20.71 -5.60 -3.76
CA ALA A 343 20.40 -6.61 -4.78
C ALA A 343 19.65 -7.81 -4.17
N GLY A 344 20.19 -8.36 -3.08
CA GLY A 344 19.53 -9.45 -2.34
C GLY A 344 18.18 -9.03 -1.78
N MET A 345 18.00 -7.80 -1.29
CA MET A 345 16.70 -7.30 -0.81
C MET A 345 15.65 -7.30 -1.92
N LEU A 346 16.01 -6.97 -3.17
CA LEU A 346 15.10 -7.03 -4.31
C LEU A 346 14.70 -8.48 -4.66
N GLU A 347 15.66 -9.40 -4.68
CA GLU A 347 15.41 -10.83 -4.89
C GLU A 347 14.49 -11.40 -3.80
N TYR A 348 14.78 -11.05 -2.55
CA TYR A 348 13.97 -11.40 -1.38
C TYR A 348 12.53 -10.91 -1.60
N THR A 349 12.35 -9.61 -1.85
CA THR A 349 11.03 -9.02 -2.02
C THR A 349 10.25 -9.70 -3.14
N LYS A 350 10.87 -9.98 -4.29
CA LYS A 350 10.22 -10.65 -5.42
C LYS A 350 9.70 -12.04 -5.06
N ALA A 351 10.46 -12.82 -4.29
CA ALA A 351 10.06 -14.15 -3.86
C ALA A 351 8.89 -14.11 -2.87
N TYR A 352 8.90 -13.16 -1.92
CA TYR A 352 7.79 -12.94 -1.02
C TYR A 352 6.55 -12.43 -1.75
N GLU A 353 6.66 -11.41 -2.60
CA GLU A 353 5.54 -10.88 -3.38
C GLU A 353 4.87 -12.00 -4.18
N THR A 354 5.66 -12.80 -4.91
CA THR A 354 5.15 -13.93 -5.70
C THR A 354 4.37 -14.92 -4.83
N SER A 355 4.94 -15.28 -3.68
CA SER A 355 4.31 -16.24 -2.76
C SER A 355 3.04 -15.69 -2.14
N LEU A 356 3.07 -14.44 -1.68
CA LEU A 356 1.95 -13.79 -1.03
C LEU A 356 0.80 -13.52 -2.00
N ARG A 357 1.08 -13.10 -3.24
CA ARG A 357 0.03 -12.97 -4.27
C ARG A 357 -0.65 -14.30 -4.57
N ASN A 358 0.08 -15.40 -4.56
CA ASN A 358 -0.51 -16.73 -4.72
C ASN A 358 -1.37 -17.13 -3.52
N ILE A 359 -0.86 -16.93 -2.30
CA ILE A 359 -1.56 -17.26 -1.05
C ILE A 359 -2.84 -16.43 -0.88
N LEU A 360 -2.78 -15.14 -1.21
CA LEU A 360 -3.90 -14.20 -1.04
C LEU A 360 -4.85 -14.18 -2.24
N HIS A 361 -4.53 -14.91 -3.31
CA HIS A 361 -5.24 -14.86 -4.58
C HIS A 361 -5.34 -13.42 -5.12
N GLU A 362 -4.19 -12.76 -5.17
CA GLU A 362 -3.99 -11.37 -5.60
C GLU A 362 -3.03 -11.27 -6.80
N PRO A 363 -3.27 -12.00 -7.91
CA PRO A 363 -2.38 -11.96 -9.07
C PRO A 363 -2.30 -10.55 -9.65
N THR A 364 -1.13 -10.23 -10.21
CA THR A 364 -0.89 -9.03 -11.01
C THR A 364 -0.47 -9.45 -12.41
N GLY A 365 -0.95 -8.76 -13.44
CA GLY A 365 -0.54 -8.99 -14.81
C GLY A 365 0.56 -8.03 -15.27
N THR A 366 0.75 -7.94 -16.58
CA THR A 366 1.79 -7.12 -17.23
C THR A 366 1.25 -5.90 -17.96
N ILE A 367 -0.08 -5.78 -18.08
CA ILE A 367 -0.76 -4.62 -18.66
C ILE A 367 -1.41 -3.79 -17.56
N ASN A 368 -1.48 -2.47 -17.74
CA ASN A 368 -1.95 -1.54 -16.70
C ASN A 368 -3.32 -1.91 -16.10
N THR A 369 -4.28 -2.37 -16.90
CA THR A 369 -5.62 -2.79 -16.47
C THR A 369 -5.62 -4.03 -15.55
N THR A 370 -4.49 -4.72 -15.44
CA THR A 370 -4.28 -5.91 -14.60
C THR A 370 -3.27 -5.69 -13.48
N ILE A 371 -2.77 -4.45 -13.32
CA ILE A 371 -1.82 -4.07 -12.27
C ILE A 371 -2.56 -3.18 -11.27
N PRO A 372 -2.97 -3.71 -10.10
CA PRO A 372 -3.76 -2.96 -9.14
C PRO A 372 -3.01 -1.72 -8.64
N CYS A 373 -3.61 -0.54 -8.71
CA CYS A 373 -3.04 0.69 -8.16
C CYS A 373 -4.08 1.66 -7.58
N ARG A 374 -3.65 2.54 -6.67
CA ARG A 374 -4.42 3.70 -6.21
C ARG A 374 -4.50 4.80 -7.28
N GLN A 375 -5.30 5.83 -7.03
CA GLN A 375 -5.31 7.02 -7.87
C GLN A 375 -5.67 8.29 -7.08
N TYR A 376 -5.22 9.43 -7.60
CA TYR A 376 -5.44 10.76 -7.01
C TYR A 376 -5.70 11.83 -8.08
N ARG A 377 -6.38 11.46 -9.18
CA ARG A 377 -6.62 12.33 -10.35
C ARG A 377 -7.47 13.55 -10.03
N GLU A 378 -8.37 13.43 -9.07
CA GLU A 378 -9.30 14.49 -8.69
C GLU A 378 -9.30 14.79 -7.19
N LEU A 379 -8.11 14.74 -6.57
CA LEU A 379 -7.94 14.99 -5.13
C LEU A 379 -8.57 16.32 -4.64
N HIS A 380 -8.69 17.32 -5.51
CA HIS A 380 -9.35 18.60 -5.21
C HIS A 380 -10.88 18.53 -5.13
N ARG A 381 -11.50 17.44 -5.60
CA ARG A 381 -12.96 17.20 -5.58
C ARG A 381 -13.37 16.24 -4.48
N TYR A 382 -12.62 15.16 -4.30
CA TYR A 382 -12.81 14.24 -3.20
C TYR A 382 -11.52 13.48 -2.90
N ASP A 383 -11.41 12.95 -1.68
CA ASP A 383 -10.28 12.14 -1.26
C ASP A 383 -10.58 10.64 -1.46
N TRP A 384 -9.88 10.04 -2.42
CA TRP A 384 -10.03 8.63 -2.77
C TRP A 384 -9.68 7.70 -1.60
N ASP A 385 -8.60 7.99 -0.87
CA ASP A 385 -8.15 7.17 0.27
C ASP A 385 -9.12 7.30 1.45
N ALA A 386 -9.66 8.51 1.70
CA ALA A 386 -10.68 8.70 2.73
C ALA A 386 -11.97 7.93 2.42
N ARG A 387 -12.43 7.96 1.15
CA ARG A 387 -13.63 7.22 0.72
C ARG A 387 -13.45 5.71 0.85
N HIS A 388 -12.28 5.18 0.50
CA HIS A 388 -11.93 3.77 0.71
C HIS A 388 -12.03 3.39 2.20
N ASN A 389 -11.41 4.18 3.08
CA ASN A 389 -11.47 3.96 4.53
C ASN A 389 -12.88 4.07 5.11
N GLU A 390 -13.71 4.96 4.56
CA GLU A 390 -15.13 5.08 4.94
C GLU A 390 -15.90 3.81 4.54
N LEU A 391 -15.68 3.28 3.33
CA LEU A 391 -16.28 2.02 2.90
C LEU A 391 -15.91 0.85 3.81
N LEU A 392 -14.63 0.69 4.15
CA LEU A 392 -14.19 -0.36 5.09
C LEU A 392 -14.89 -0.23 6.44
N THR A 393 -14.99 1.00 6.96
CA THR A 393 -15.67 1.29 8.24
C THR A 393 -17.15 0.94 8.17
N MET A 394 -17.83 1.38 7.12
CA MET A 394 -19.25 1.10 6.92
C MET A 394 -19.50 -0.39 6.70
N ASN A 395 -18.64 -1.11 5.98
CA ASN A 395 -18.80 -2.54 5.67
C ASN A 395 -18.69 -3.36 6.95
N ALA A 396 -17.72 -3.04 7.80
CA ALA A 396 -17.59 -3.65 9.12
C ALA A 396 -18.79 -3.36 10.04
N ALA A 397 -19.33 -2.14 10.01
CA ALA A 397 -20.46 -1.75 10.84
C ALA A 397 -21.80 -2.35 10.37
N LYS A 398 -22.03 -2.36 9.06
CA LYS A 398 -23.24 -2.92 8.43
C LYS A 398 -22.88 -3.47 7.05
N ALA A 399 -22.80 -4.79 6.93
CA ALA A 399 -22.51 -5.46 5.67
C ALA A 399 -23.56 -5.13 4.59
N PRO A 400 -23.15 -4.74 3.37
CA PRO A 400 -24.08 -4.55 2.26
C PRO A 400 -24.56 -5.90 1.72
N LYS A 401 -25.78 -5.91 1.16
CA LYS A 401 -26.33 -7.08 0.43
C LYS A 401 -26.07 -6.98 -1.06
N THR A 402 -26.02 -5.76 -1.58
CA THR A 402 -25.73 -5.48 -2.98
C THR A 402 -24.61 -4.45 -3.06
N VAL A 403 -23.65 -4.68 -3.95
CA VAL A 403 -22.51 -3.77 -4.14
C VAL A 403 -22.52 -3.26 -5.57
N LEU A 404 -22.48 -1.94 -5.76
CA LEU A 404 -22.40 -1.30 -7.07
C LEU A 404 -20.99 -0.74 -7.27
N MET A 405 -20.13 -1.51 -7.92
CA MET A 405 -18.77 -1.10 -8.26
C MET A 405 -18.76 -0.32 -9.57
N GLY A 406 -18.20 0.89 -9.55
CA GLY A 406 -18.08 1.67 -10.78
C GLY A 406 -17.22 2.92 -10.64
N ASN A 407 -17.29 3.73 -11.69
CA ASN A 407 -16.58 5.01 -11.79
C ASN A 407 -17.44 6.19 -11.31
N SER A 408 -17.18 7.39 -11.84
CA SER A 408 -17.92 8.63 -11.57
C SER A 408 -19.42 8.50 -11.83
N ILE A 409 -19.87 7.68 -12.79
CA ILE A 409 -21.30 7.47 -13.05
C ILE A 409 -21.97 6.82 -11.83
N THR A 410 -21.37 5.80 -11.24
CA THR A 410 -21.88 5.20 -10.00
C THR A 410 -21.65 6.12 -8.80
N HIS A 411 -20.50 6.80 -8.74
CA HIS A 411 -20.14 7.71 -7.65
C HIS A 411 -21.21 8.79 -7.48
N PHE A 412 -21.65 9.43 -8.57
CA PHE A 412 -22.61 10.54 -8.53
C PHE A 412 -24.09 10.10 -8.53
N TRP A 413 -24.40 8.81 -8.43
CA TRP A 413 -25.78 8.34 -8.45
C TRP A 413 -26.51 8.74 -7.16
N GLY A 414 -26.00 8.31 -6.01
CA GLY A 414 -26.65 8.48 -4.71
C GLY A 414 -26.09 7.48 -3.69
N GLY A 415 -26.82 7.23 -2.61
CA GLY A 415 -26.43 6.24 -1.62
C GLY A 415 -25.21 6.62 -0.78
N LEU A 416 -24.75 5.66 0.01
CA LEU A 416 -23.64 5.82 0.94
C LEU A 416 -22.44 4.95 0.54
N PRO A 417 -21.19 5.41 0.76
CA PRO A 417 -20.83 6.74 1.22
C PRO A 417 -21.23 7.83 0.22
N ALA A 418 -21.69 8.96 0.74
CA ALA A 418 -22.16 10.06 -0.10
C ALA A 418 -21.01 10.62 -0.94
N ALA A 419 -21.29 10.91 -2.21
CA ALA A 419 -20.37 11.64 -3.07
C ALA A 419 -20.54 13.16 -2.89
N PRO A 420 -19.60 14.00 -3.35
CA PRO A 420 -19.76 15.45 -3.33
C PRO A 420 -21.00 15.94 -4.11
N ILE A 421 -21.50 15.13 -5.04
CA ILE A 421 -22.68 15.40 -5.88
C ILE A 421 -23.50 14.10 -5.95
N ALA A 422 -24.82 14.20 -5.79
CA ALA A 422 -25.77 13.11 -6.02
C ALA A 422 -26.85 13.57 -7.01
N ARG A 423 -26.91 12.92 -8.18
CA ARG A 423 -27.77 13.32 -9.31
C ARG A 423 -28.96 12.39 -9.53
N GLY A 424 -29.00 11.23 -8.87
CA GLY A 424 -30.08 10.25 -8.97
C GLY A 424 -30.51 9.74 -7.60
N ALA A 425 -30.42 10.58 -6.56
CA ALA A 425 -30.66 10.19 -5.17
C ALA A 425 -32.04 9.56 -4.95
N ASP A 426 -33.08 10.08 -5.61
CA ASP A 426 -34.43 9.55 -5.50
C ASP A 426 -34.54 8.14 -6.10
N SER A 427 -34.00 7.94 -7.30
CA SER A 427 -33.94 6.61 -7.93
C SER A 427 -33.08 5.61 -7.14
N TRP A 428 -32.03 6.09 -6.46
CA TRP A 428 -31.24 5.25 -5.55
C TRP A 428 -32.09 4.81 -4.35
N LYS A 429 -32.76 5.76 -3.71
CA LYS A 429 -33.62 5.49 -2.55
C LYS A 429 -34.78 4.54 -2.90
N GLU A 430 -35.35 4.69 -4.09
CA GLU A 430 -36.46 3.87 -4.57
C GLU A 430 -36.02 2.43 -4.89
N VAL A 431 -34.89 2.25 -5.58
CA VAL A 431 -34.52 0.94 -6.16
C VAL A 431 -33.36 0.26 -5.43
N MET A 432 -32.35 1.02 -5.01
CA MET A 432 -31.08 0.49 -4.49
C MET A 432 -31.14 0.27 -2.97
N ASP A 433 -31.76 1.17 -2.21
CA ASP A 433 -31.88 1.02 -0.76
C ASP A 433 -32.66 -0.26 -0.34
N PRO A 434 -33.79 -0.63 -0.98
CA PRO A 434 -34.54 -1.85 -0.61
C PRO A 434 -33.74 -3.15 -0.77
N VAL A 435 -32.80 -3.21 -1.72
CA VAL A 435 -31.92 -4.37 -1.94
C VAL A 435 -30.64 -4.31 -1.09
N GLY A 436 -30.57 -3.38 -0.13
CA GLY A 436 -29.42 -3.22 0.76
C GLY A 436 -28.14 -2.84 0.01
N ALA A 437 -28.26 -1.99 -1.00
CA ALA A 437 -27.14 -1.57 -1.84
C ALA A 437 -26.14 -0.65 -1.12
N ARG A 438 -24.89 -0.67 -1.59
CA ARG A 438 -23.86 0.29 -1.22
C ARG A 438 -23.13 0.83 -2.45
N ASN A 439 -22.80 2.12 -2.39
CA ASN A 439 -22.15 2.81 -3.48
C ASN A 439 -20.63 2.60 -3.44
N PHE A 440 -20.11 1.71 -4.30
CA PHE A 440 -18.68 1.48 -4.50
C PHE A 440 -18.18 2.20 -5.77
N GLY A 441 -18.86 3.29 -6.14
CA GLY A 441 -18.49 4.22 -7.18
C GLY A 441 -17.44 5.21 -6.71
N PHE A 442 -16.41 5.39 -7.52
CA PHE A 442 -15.32 6.33 -7.30
C PHE A 442 -15.08 7.11 -8.59
N GLY A 443 -15.02 8.44 -8.52
CA GLY A 443 -14.73 9.24 -9.68
C GLY A 443 -13.34 8.92 -10.26
N TRP A 444 -13.21 8.96 -11.58
CA TRP A 444 -11.98 8.63 -12.33
C TRP A 444 -11.41 7.22 -12.15
N ASP A 445 -12.08 6.33 -11.41
CA ASP A 445 -11.65 4.94 -11.30
C ASP A 445 -11.62 4.28 -12.68
N ARG A 446 -10.53 3.56 -12.90
CA ARG A 446 -10.31 2.64 -14.00
C ARG A 446 -10.38 1.20 -13.48
N VAL A 447 -10.36 0.23 -14.40
CA VAL A 447 -10.44 -1.20 -14.04
C VAL A 447 -9.42 -1.58 -12.95
N GLU A 448 -8.18 -1.11 -13.10
CA GLU A 448 -7.09 -1.42 -12.17
C GLU A 448 -7.23 -0.77 -10.79
N ASN A 449 -7.97 0.34 -10.69
CA ASN A 449 -8.26 0.99 -9.41
C ASN A 449 -9.32 0.19 -8.63
N VAL A 450 -10.33 -0.32 -9.32
CA VAL A 450 -11.32 -1.22 -8.69
C VAL A 450 -10.65 -2.53 -8.31
N LEU A 451 -9.76 -3.07 -9.14
CA LEU A 451 -8.99 -4.28 -8.81
C LEU A 451 -8.18 -4.08 -7.53
N TRP A 452 -7.52 -2.92 -7.38
CA TRP A 452 -6.82 -2.57 -6.14
C TRP A 452 -7.77 -2.60 -4.95
N ARG A 453 -8.93 -1.94 -5.04
CA ARG A 453 -9.91 -1.88 -3.93
C ARG A 453 -10.45 -3.25 -3.54
N VAL A 454 -10.67 -4.13 -4.52
CA VAL A 454 -11.03 -5.53 -4.29
C VAL A 454 -9.92 -6.24 -3.51
N TYR A 455 -8.66 -6.07 -3.91
CA TYR A 455 -7.53 -6.64 -3.17
C TYR A 455 -7.39 -6.04 -1.76
N HIS A 456 -7.80 -4.80 -1.57
CA HIS A 456 -7.68 -4.02 -0.34
C HIS A 456 -8.95 -4.06 0.53
N ASP A 457 -9.51 -5.26 0.69
CA ASP A 457 -10.49 -5.63 1.71
C ASP A 457 -11.92 -5.03 1.56
N GLU A 458 -12.21 -4.26 0.51
CA GLU A 458 -13.58 -3.71 0.33
C GLU A 458 -14.66 -4.79 0.14
N LEU A 459 -14.28 -5.98 -0.32
CA LEU A 459 -15.16 -7.15 -0.46
C LEU A 459 -14.92 -8.23 0.60
N ASP A 460 -14.11 -7.96 1.64
CA ASP A 460 -13.76 -8.97 2.62
C ASP A 460 -14.66 -8.87 3.87
N GLY A 461 -14.86 -9.99 4.58
CA GLY A 461 -15.55 -10.01 5.88
C GLY A 461 -17.08 -10.03 5.84
N TYR A 462 -17.70 -10.12 4.66
CA TYR A 462 -19.16 -10.28 4.51
C TYR A 462 -19.52 -11.07 3.26
N ASN A 463 -20.80 -11.45 3.13
CA ASN A 463 -21.34 -12.10 1.94
C ASN A 463 -22.39 -11.18 1.30
N ALA A 464 -22.09 -10.65 0.12
CA ALA A 464 -23.05 -9.98 -0.75
C ALA A 464 -23.91 -11.02 -1.49
N ASN A 465 -25.14 -10.65 -1.80
CA ASN A 465 -26.01 -11.41 -2.70
C ASN A 465 -25.69 -11.08 -4.16
N LYS A 466 -25.36 -9.81 -4.44
CA LYS A 466 -25.12 -9.29 -5.80
C LYS A 466 -23.93 -8.34 -5.83
N VAL A 467 -23.12 -8.46 -6.89
CA VAL A 467 -22.07 -7.48 -7.22
C VAL A 467 -22.30 -7.00 -8.65
N TYR A 468 -22.67 -5.73 -8.79
CA TYR A 468 -22.81 -5.04 -10.06
C TYR A 468 -21.51 -4.34 -10.43
N ILE A 469 -20.99 -4.60 -11.63
CA ILE A 469 -19.73 -4.06 -12.13
C ILE A 469 -20.02 -3.16 -13.34
N ALA A 470 -19.76 -1.86 -13.20
CA ALA A 470 -19.90 -0.85 -14.25
C ALA A 470 -18.65 0.04 -14.35
N ILE A 471 -17.59 -0.53 -14.92
CA ILE A 471 -16.27 0.09 -15.02
C ILE A 471 -15.69 -0.06 -16.45
N GLY A 472 -14.71 0.77 -16.81
CA GLY A 472 -14.01 0.70 -18.10
C GLY A 472 -14.14 1.96 -18.96
N THR A 473 -15.12 2.83 -18.73
CA THR A 473 -15.30 4.07 -19.53
C THR A 473 -14.05 4.99 -19.48
N ASN A 474 -13.39 5.06 -18.32
CA ASN A 474 -12.18 5.86 -18.11
C ASN A 474 -10.90 5.20 -18.69
N ASN A 475 -10.99 3.95 -19.13
CA ASN A 475 -9.90 3.26 -19.82
C ASN A 475 -9.96 3.47 -21.34
N LEU A 476 -11.13 3.85 -21.90
CA LEU A 476 -11.33 3.99 -23.34
C LEU A 476 -10.29 4.92 -24.00
N ASP A 477 -9.93 6.02 -23.34
CA ASP A 477 -8.98 6.98 -23.92
C ASP A 477 -7.52 6.49 -23.96
N MET A 478 -7.16 5.42 -23.24
CA MET A 478 -5.76 5.01 -23.04
C MET A 478 -5.46 3.55 -23.38
N ASN A 479 -6.48 2.70 -23.37
CA ASN A 479 -6.32 1.26 -23.53
C ASN A 479 -7.01 0.76 -24.79
N THR A 480 -6.51 -0.36 -25.31
CA THR A 480 -7.22 -1.11 -26.35
C THR A 480 -8.43 -1.84 -25.76
N ASP A 481 -9.36 -2.25 -26.62
CA ASP A 481 -10.54 -3.00 -26.18
C ASP A 481 -10.14 -4.34 -25.54
N GLU A 482 -9.09 -5.00 -26.07
CA GLU A 482 -8.55 -6.25 -25.53
C GLU A 482 -7.95 -6.06 -24.13
N GLU A 483 -7.21 -4.98 -23.89
CA GLU A 483 -6.65 -4.67 -22.58
C GLU A 483 -7.75 -4.41 -21.54
N ILE A 484 -8.81 -3.70 -21.92
CA ILE A 484 -9.96 -3.43 -21.05
C ILE A 484 -10.68 -4.75 -20.71
N ILE A 485 -10.97 -5.59 -21.71
CA ILE A 485 -11.64 -6.89 -21.51
C ILE A 485 -10.79 -7.81 -20.63
N THR A 486 -9.46 -7.83 -20.84
CA THR A 486 -8.53 -8.61 -20.03
C THR A 486 -8.52 -8.14 -18.57
N GLY A 487 -8.51 -6.84 -18.34
CA GLY A 487 -8.64 -6.26 -17.00
C GLY A 487 -9.98 -6.60 -16.34
N LEU A 488 -11.09 -6.48 -17.07
CA LEU A 488 -12.42 -6.83 -16.57
C LEU A 488 -12.50 -8.31 -16.19
N ARG A 489 -11.87 -9.20 -16.97
CA ARG A 489 -11.76 -10.63 -16.64
C ARG A 489 -10.98 -10.83 -15.34
N ALA A 490 -9.85 -10.15 -15.15
CA ALA A 490 -9.09 -10.21 -13.92
C ALA A 490 -9.92 -9.72 -12.71
N LEU A 491 -10.65 -8.63 -12.88
CA LEU A 491 -11.56 -8.09 -11.86
C LEU A 491 -12.69 -9.06 -11.49
N VAL A 492 -13.34 -9.67 -12.47
CA VAL A 492 -14.41 -10.68 -12.24
C VAL A 492 -13.86 -11.86 -11.42
N LYS A 493 -12.66 -12.36 -11.75
CA LYS A 493 -12.01 -13.44 -11.00
C LYS A 493 -11.69 -13.02 -9.57
N ALA A 494 -11.13 -11.82 -9.38
CA ALA A 494 -10.82 -11.27 -8.08
C ALA A 494 -12.06 -11.11 -7.18
N ILE A 495 -13.18 -10.67 -7.76
CA ILE A 495 -14.47 -10.53 -7.07
C ILE A 495 -15.03 -11.91 -6.71
N ARG A 496 -15.06 -12.86 -7.65
CA ARG A 496 -15.56 -14.23 -7.39
C ARG A 496 -14.79 -14.91 -6.25
N GLN A 497 -13.49 -14.69 -6.17
CA GLN A 497 -12.67 -15.23 -5.08
C GLN A 497 -13.13 -14.73 -3.70
N ARG A 498 -13.51 -13.46 -3.59
CA ARG A 498 -13.90 -12.81 -2.32
C ARG A 498 -15.38 -12.94 -2.00
N GLN A 499 -16.21 -13.03 -3.04
CA GLN A 499 -17.67 -13.13 -2.97
C GLN A 499 -18.16 -14.36 -3.75
N PRO A 500 -17.76 -15.60 -3.36
CA PRO A 500 -18.02 -16.81 -4.14
C PRO A 500 -19.50 -17.18 -4.26
N LYS A 501 -20.35 -16.61 -3.41
CA LYS A 501 -21.81 -16.84 -3.41
C LYS A 501 -22.61 -15.73 -4.07
N ALA A 502 -21.97 -14.61 -4.43
CA ALA A 502 -22.66 -13.47 -5.00
C ALA A 502 -22.95 -13.70 -6.50
N GLY A 503 -24.15 -13.32 -6.95
CA GLY A 503 -24.42 -13.17 -8.37
C GLY A 503 -23.68 -11.95 -8.92
N ILE A 504 -22.79 -12.17 -9.90
CA ILE A 504 -22.05 -11.09 -10.56
C ILE A 504 -22.83 -10.62 -11.79
N LEU A 505 -23.17 -9.33 -11.81
CA LEU A 505 -23.79 -8.63 -12.93
C LEU A 505 -22.74 -7.74 -13.60
N LEU A 506 -22.28 -8.14 -14.78
CA LEU A 506 -21.31 -7.38 -15.56
C LEU A 506 -22.03 -6.46 -16.56
N SER A 507 -21.92 -5.16 -16.33
CA SER A 507 -22.46 -4.15 -17.23
C SER A 507 -21.59 -4.00 -18.48
N GLY A 508 -22.23 -3.86 -19.64
CA GLY A 508 -21.59 -3.13 -20.75
C GLY A 508 -21.23 -1.71 -20.33
N ILE A 509 -20.19 -1.15 -20.95
CA ILE A 509 -19.84 0.26 -20.81
C ILE A 509 -21.03 1.09 -21.31
N LEU A 510 -21.46 2.06 -20.49
CA LEU A 510 -22.57 2.94 -20.81
C LEU A 510 -22.21 3.87 -21.99
N PRO A 511 -23.19 4.29 -22.82
CA PRO A 511 -22.95 5.23 -23.90
C PRO A 511 -22.27 6.51 -23.44
N ARG A 512 -21.33 6.98 -24.26
CA ARG A 512 -20.58 8.22 -24.08
C ARG A 512 -20.53 8.93 -25.42
N LEU A 513 -20.81 10.23 -25.41
CA LEU A 513 -20.78 11.09 -26.59
C LEU A 513 -19.44 10.93 -27.33
N ASN A 514 -19.51 10.76 -28.65
CA ASN A 514 -18.39 10.56 -29.57
C ASN A 514 -17.62 9.23 -29.40
N MET A 515 -18.14 8.28 -28.62
CA MET A 515 -17.55 6.95 -28.44
C MET A 515 -18.54 5.80 -28.71
N GLU A 516 -19.75 6.12 -29.16
CA GLU A 516 -20.87 5.18 -29.31
C GLU A 516 -20.48 3.95 -30.14
N LYS A 517 -19.85 4.16 -31.32
CA LYS A 517 -19.42 3.07 -32.20
C LYS A 517 -18.44 2.12 -31.52
N ARG A 518 -17.47 2.67 -30.79
CA ARG A 518 -16.47 1.87 -30.07
C ARG A 518 -17.11 1.13 -28.91
N ILE A 519 -18.00 1.79 -28.17
CA ILE A 519 -18.73 1.20 -27.04
C ILE A 519 -19.61 0.02 -27.50
N VAL A 520 -20.27 0.13 -28.65
CA VAL A 520 -21.00 -1.01 -29.24
C VAL A 520 -20.06 -2.18 -29.51
N GLY A 521 -18.90 -1.94 -30.12
CA GLY A 521 -17.90 -2.97 -30.42
C GLY A 521 -17.34 -3.65 -29.16
N ILE A 522 -16.81 -2.88 -28.21
CA ILE A 522 -16.24 -3.44 -26.98
C ILE A 522 -17.30 -4.17 -26.13
N ASN A 523 -18.56 -3.71 -26.11
CA ASN A 523 -19.61 -4.38 -25.36
C ASN A 523 -19.94 -5.77 -25.91
N GLN A 524 -19.71 -6.04 -27.21
CA GLN A 524 -19.80 -7.40 -27.75
C GLN A 524 -18.71 -8.30 -27.16
N GLY A 525 -17.47 -7.80 -27.06
CA GLY A 525 -16.36 -8.51 -26.43
C GLY A 525 -16.56 -8.72 -24.92
N ILE A 526 -17.11 -7.73 -24.21
CA ILE A 526 -17.47 -7.86 -22.79
C ILE A 526 -18.56 -8.92 -22.61
N MET A 527 -19.58 -8.94 -23.47
CA MET A 527 -20.64 -9.96 -23.45
C MET A 527 -20.07 -11.37 -23.68
N GLN A 528 -19.16 -11.53 -24.65
CA GLN A 528 -18.49 -12.81 -24.90
C GLN A 528 -17.68 -13.24 -23.67
N MET A 529 -16.85 -12.37 -23.12
CA MET A 529 -16.04 -12.65 -21.93
C MET A 529 -16.91 -13.00 -20.71
N ALA A 530 -18.05 -12.32 -20.54
CA ALA A 530 -19.01 -12.63 -19.49
C ALA A 530 -19.54 -14.08 -19.60
N GLY A 531 -19.85 -14.53 -20.83
CA GLY A 531 -20.24 -15.91 -21.11
C GLY A 531 -19.13 -16.93 -20.80
N GLU A 532 -17.89 -16.62 -21.19
CA GLU A 532 -16.71 -17.45 -20.88
C GLU A 532 -16.47 -17.58 -19.37
N GLU A 533 -16.64 -16.48 -18.63
CA GLU A 533 -16.51 -16.44 -17.17
C GLU A 533 -17.80 -16.90 -16.46
N GLN A 534 -18.87 -17.24 -17.18
CA GLN A 534 -20.16 -17.65 -16.61
C GLN A 534 -20.74 -16.61 -15.62
N VAL A 535 -20.65 -15.33 -15.98
CA VAL A 535 -21.32 -14.23 -15.26
C VAL A 535 -22.39 -13.59 -16.11
N GLN A 536 -23.38 -12.99 -15.48
CA GLN A 536 -24.51 -12.40 -16.20
C GLN A 536 -24.11 -11.06 -16.81
N PHE A 537 -24.09 -10.98 -18.14
CA PHE A 537 -23.97 -9.73 -18.86
C PHE A 537 -25.31 -8.98 -18.89
N ILE A 538 -25.28 -7.67 -18.67
CA ILE A 538 -26.41 -6.77 -18.87
C ILE A 538 -25.97 -5.50 -19.60
N ASN A 539 -26.88 -4.89 -20.37
CA ASN A 539 -26.58 -3.66 -21.11
C ASN A 539 -27.54 -2.52 -20.74
N PRO A 540 -27.41 -1.96 -19.51
CA PRO A 540 -28.28 -0.89 -19.03
C PRO A 540 -28.18 0.38 -19.86
N GLY A 541 -27.07 0.60 -20.56
CA GLY A 541 -26.88 1.76 -21.43
C GLY A 541 -27.90 1.91 -22.55
N THR A 542 -28.59 0.84 -22.93
CA THR A 542 -29.64 0.85 -23.95
C THR A 542 -30.79 1.81 -23.66
N VAL A 543 -31.10 2.08 -22.38
CA VAL A 543 -32.17 3.03 -22.00
C VAL A 543 -31.76 4.50 -22.13
N LEU A 544 -30.48 4.76 -22.46
CA LEU A 544 -29.91 6.09 -22.66
C LEU A 544 -29.74 6.45 -24.15
N LEU A 545 -30.26 5.61 -25.04
CA LEU A 545 -30.14 5.77 -26.49
C LEU A 545 -31.48 6.15 -27.11
N LYS A 546 -31.41 6.86 -28.24
CA LYS A 546 -32.51 7.05 -29.17
C LYS A 546 -32.72 5.79 -30.05
N PRO A 547 -33.83 5.69 -30.80
CA PRO A 547 -34.07 4.57 -31.72
C PRO A 547 -32.99 4.36 -32.78
N ASP A 548 -32.22 5.40 -33.13
CA ASP A 548 -31.09 5.33 -34.09
C ASP A 548 -29.76 4.90 -33.43
N ALA A 549 -29.81 4.45 -32.17
CA ALA A 549 -28.67 4.05 -31.34
C ALA A 549 -27.66 5.17 -31.02
N THR A 550 -28.00 6.44 -31.26
CA THR A 550 -27.23 7.59 -30.75
C THR A 550 -27.65 7.94 -29.32
N ILE A 551 -26.78 8.65 -28.58
CA ILE A 551 -27.14 9.05 -27.22
C ILE A 551 -28.34 10.00 -27.21
N ASP A 552 -29.24 9.81 -26.24
CA ASP A 552 -30.24 10.83 -25.92
C ASP A 552 -29.62 11.88 -25.00
N ALA A 553 -29.10 12.95 -25.60
CA ALA A 553 -28.44 14.05 -24.88
C ALA A 553 -29.31 14.66 -23.76
N SER A 554 -30.65 14.53 -23.82
CA SER A 554 -31.54 15.01 -22.77
C SER A 554 -31.44 14.22 -21.45
N LEU A 555 -30.78 13.07 -21.46
CA LEU A 555 -30.57 12.20 -20.30
C LEU A 555 -29.21 12.37 -19.62
N PHE A 556 -28.37 13.28 -20.13
CA PHE A 556 -27.01 13.52 -19.64
C PHE A 556 -26.80 14.98 -19.24
N THR A 557 -25.79 15.22 -18.41
CA THR A 557 -25.31 16.59 -18.12
C THR A 557 -24.22 17.06 -19.08
N ASP A 558 -23.41 16.13 -19.58
CA ASP A 558 -22.19 16.40 -20.35
C ASP A 558 -21.89 15.34 -21.43
N GLY A 559 -22.89 14.50 -21.76
CA GLY A 559 -22.72 13.38 -22.69
C GLY A 559 -22.00 12.16 -22.13
N LEU A 560 -21.66 12.13 -20.84
CA LEU A 560 -21.09 10.97 -20.13
C LEU A 560 -21.88 10.64 -18.86
N HIS A 561 -22.14 11.65 -18.03
CA HIS A 561 -22.80 11.48 -16.75
C HIS A 561 -24.31 11.67 -16.90
N PRO A 562 -25.13 10.68 -16.51
CA PRO A 562 -26.58 10.82 -16.51
C PRO A 562 -27.04 12.00 -15.63
N ASN A 563 -28.13 12.63 -16.02
CA ASN A 563 -28.90 13.51 -15.13
C ASN A 563 -29.93 12.68 -14.35
N GLU A 564 -30.79 13.34 -13.58
CA GLU A 564 -31.81 12.70 -12.75
C GLU A 564 -32.71 11.74 -13.55
N THR A 565 -33.25 12.19 -14.69
CA THR A 565 -34.07 11.36 -15.57
C THR A 565 -33.29 10.17 -16.14
N GLY A 566 -32.03 10.37 -16.51
CA GLY A 566 -31.14 9.29 -16.97
C GLY A 566 -30.88 8.24 -15.90
N TYR A 567 -30.57 8.66 -14.66
CA TYR A 567 -30.41 7.75 -13.52
C TYR A 567 -31.69 7.01 -13.19
N ASN A 568 -32.85 7.67 -13.26
CA ASN A 568 -34.13 7.02 -13.05
C ASN A 568 -34.37 5.87 -14.04
N LYS A 569 -34.08 6.08 -15.33
CA LYS A 569 -34.17 5.02 -16.35
C LYS A 569 -33.20 3.88 -16.08
N LEU A 570 -31.96 4.18 -15.69
CA LEU A 570 -30.97 3.15 -15.33
C LEU A 570 -31.42 2.35 -14.11
N ALA A 571 -31.97 2.99 -13.08
CA ALA A 571 -32.44 2.32 -11.87
C ALA A 571 -33.53 1.30 -12.19
N HIS A 572 -34.54 1.71 -12.97
CA HIS A 572 -35.64 0.85 -13.39
C HIS A 572 -35.18 -0.30 -14.29
N PHE A 573 -34.17 -0.08 -15.14
CA PHE A 573 -33.55 -1.18 -15.89
C PHE A 573 -32.89 -2.20 -14.96
N LEU A 574 -32.16 -1.73 -13.95
CA LEU A 574 -31.42 -2.60 -13.03
C LEU A 574 -32.31 -3.34 -12.03
N GLN A 575 -33.46 -2.77 -11.66
CA GLN A 575 -34.37 -3.29 -10.63
C GLN A 575 -34.64 -4.80 -10.71
N PRO A 576 -35.04 -5.41 -11.85
CA PRO A 576 -35.31 -6.85 -11.92
C PRO A 576 -34.06 -7.73 -11.75
N TYR A 577 -32.85 -7.19 -11.94
CA TYR A 577 -31.59 -7.94 -11.81
C TYR A 577 -31.03 -7.94 -10.38
N LEU A 578 -31.39 -6.93 -9.59
CA LEU A 578 -30.90 -6.70 -8.23
C LEU A 578 -31.76 -7.35 -7.14
N GLN A 579 -33.00 -7.73 -7.46
CA GLN A 579 -33.94 -8.40 -6.55
C GLN A 579 -33.51 -9.83 -6.19
#